data_AF-A0A838QSW6-F1
#
_entry.id   AF-A0A838QSW6-F1
#
_cell.length_a   1.000
_cell.length_b   1.000
_cell.length_c   1.000
_cell.angle_alpha   90.00
_cell.angle_beta   90.00
_cell.angle_gamma   90.00
#
_symmetry.space_group_name_H-M   'P 1'
#
loop_
_entity.id
_entity.type
_entity.pdbx_description
1 polymer ?
#
loop_
_entity_poly.entity_id
_entity_poly.type
_entity_poly.pdbx_seq_one_letter_code
_entity_poly.pdbx_strand_id
1 'polypeptide(L)'
;MASKLSSRQQAQLAYLQLLPQKLQRIYSVVEQMAGPRVDESLLRALGRLLDDIKGNAASLSLGSLADTAGRMSMLVRGGGGMSLKVRGLRELQGSLKINYDAALRSANTPDQLGGDDPSEGKPPV
;
A
#
# COMPACT_ATOMS: atom_id res chain seq x y z
N MET A 1 -11.27 -27.23 -8.85
CA MET A 1 -10.97 -27.07 -7.41
C MET A 1 -10.57 -25.61 -7.20
N ALA A 2 -11.19 -24.88 -6.26
CA ALA A 2 -10.78 -23.51 -5.97
C ALA A 2 -9.38 -23.54 -5.32
N SER A 3 -8.38 -22.98 -5.99
CA SER A 3 -7.01 -22.91 -5.47
C SER A 3 -7.02 -22.11 -4.16
N LYS A 4 -6.50 -22.71 -3.08
CA LYS A 4 -6.45 -22.08 -1.76
C LYS A 4 -5.35 -21.00 -1.76
N LEU A 5 -5.63 -19.86 -1.13
CA LEU A 5 -4.65 -18.79 -0.95
C LEU A 5 -3.47 -19.27 -0.09
N SER A 6 -2.26 -18.88 -0.48
CA SER A 6 -1.05 -19.18 0.31
C SER A 6 -1.06 -18.45 1.65
N SER A 7 -0.31 -18.93 2.65
CA SER A 7 -0.20 -18.27 3.96
C SER A 7 0.28 -16.82 3.85
N ARG A 8 1.14 -16.54 2.86
CA ARG A 8 1.60 -15.18 2.56
C ARG A 8 0.47 -14.30 2.02
N GLN A 9 -0.32 -14.81 1.08
CA GLN A 9 -1.48 -14.10 0.54
C GLN A 9 -2.52 -13.83 1.64
N GLN A 10 -2.75 -14.78 2.54
CA GLN A 10 -3.64 -14.59 3.70
C GLN A 10 -3.15 -13.47 4.62
N ALA A 11 -1.85 -13.42 4.94
CA ALA A 11 -1.26 -12.35 5.75
C ALA A 11 -1.34 -10.98 5.04
N GLN A 12 -1.08 -10.94 3.73
CA GLN A 12 -1.24 -9.74 2.92
C GLN A 12 -2.69 -9.24 2.94
N LEU A 13 -3.67 -10.13 2.75
CA LEU A 13 -5.09 -9.78 2.79
C LEU A 13 -5.52 -9.26 4.16
N ALA A 14 -5.11 -9.91 5.25
CA ALA A 14 -5.45 -9.47 6.59
C ALA A 14 -4.99 -8.02 6.83
N TYR A 15 -3.79 -7.66 6.38
CA TYR A 15 -3.30 -6.28 6.44
C TYR A 15 -4.07 -5.34 5.50
N LEU A 16 -4.27 -5.75 4.24
CA LEU A 16 -4.98 -4.94 3.23
C LEU A 16 -6.43 -4.64 3.64
N GLN A 17 -7.08 -5.49 4.42
CA GLN A 17 -8.43 -5.23 4.95
C GLN A 17 -8.48 -4.07 5.96
N LEU A 18 -7.37 -3.77 6.65
CA LEU A 18 -7.28 -2.67 7.61
C LEU A 18 -6.99 -1.32 6.95
N LEU A 19 -6.45 -1.33 5.73
CA LEU A 19 -5.96 -0.14 5.05
C LEU A 19 -7.03 0.87 4.61
N PRO A 20 -8.27 0.51 4.21
CA PRO A 20 -9.28 1.48 3.79
C PRO A 20 -9.49 2.63 4.77
N GLN A 21 -9.57 2.33 6.08
CA GLN A 21 -9.71 3.33 7.13
C GLN A 21 -8.48 4.25 7.22
N LYS A 22 -7.28 3.68 7.08
CA LYS A 22 -6.03 4.46 7.06
C LYS A 22 -5.93 5.36 5.82
N LEU A 23 -6.34 4.87 4.65
CA LEU A 23 -6.37 5.64 3.40
C LEU A 23 -7.36 6.81 3.47
N GLN A 24 -8.56 6.60 4.02
CA GLN A 24 -9.53 7.65 4.27
C GLN A 24 -8.99 8.71 5.23
N ARG A 25 -8.29 8.29 6.29
CA ARG A 25 -7.62 9.22 7.22
C ARG A 25 -6.55 10.05 6.51
N ILE A 26 -5.72 9.43 5.66
CA ILE A 26 -4.72 10.16 4.86
C ILE A 26 -5.38 11.18 3.96
N TYR A 27 -6.48 10.82 3.27
CA TYR A 27 -7.27 11.73 2.46
C TYR A 27 -7.72 12.95 3.27
N SER A 28 -8.43 12.70 4.38
CA SER A 28 -8.95 13.76 5.25
C SER A 28 -7.85 14.70 5.78
N VAL A 29 -6.71 14.16 6.22
CA VAL A 29 -5.63 15.01 6.77
C VAL A 29 -5.01 15.89 5.69
N VAL A 30 -4.80 15.39 4.46
CA VAL A 30 -4.25 16.21 3.37
C VAL A 30 -5.22 17.33 2.97
N GLU A 31 -6.53 17.08 3.01
CA GLU A 31 -7.51 18.14 2.78
C GLU A 31 -7.52 19.18 3.92
N GLN A 32 -7.34 18.76 5.17
CA GLN A 32 -7.16 19.69 6.30
C GLN A 32 -5.88 20.53 6.14
N MET A 33 -4.80 19.95 5.59
CA MET A 33 -3.56 20.67 5.28
C MET A 33 -3.73 21.74 4.18
N ALA A 34 -4.76 21.65 3.35
CA ALA A 34 -5.09 22.68 2.37
C ALA A 34 -5.78 23.91 2.99
N GLY A 35 -6.21 23.80 4.26
CA GLY A 35 -6.89 24.86 4.99
C GLY A 35 -5.95 26.00 5.44
N PRO A 36 -6.52 27.14 5.87
CA PRO A 36 -5.77 28.35 6.23
C PRO A 36 -4.92 28.22 7.50
N ARG A 37 -5.15 27.19 8.32
CA ARG A 37 -4.37 26.90 9.54
C ARG A 37 -4.04 25.43 9.59
N VAL A 38 -2.82 25.09 9.23
CA VAL A 38 -2.33 23.71 9.35
C VAL A 38 -1.71 23.53 10.72
N ASP A 39 -2.20 22.53 11.44
CA ASP A 39 -1.60 22.11 12.70
C ASP A 39 -0.38 21.22 12.43
N GLU A 40 0.80 21.62 12.93
CA GLU A 40 2.01 20.81 12.83
C GLU A 40 1.88 19.43 13.49
N SER A 41 1.01 19.30 14.49
CA SER A 41 0.70 18.01 15.12
C SER A 41 0.08 17.03 14.11
N LEU A 42 -0.77 17.53 13.19
CA LEU A 42 -1.37 16.74 12.12
C LEU A 42 -0.33 16.25 11.12
N LEU A 43 0.65 17.10 10.74
CA LEU A 43 1.74 16.69 9.86
C LEU A 43 2.58 15.58 10.51
N ARG A 44 2.94 15.73 11.79
CA ARG A 44 3.70 14.70 12.52
C ARG A 44 2.90 13.40 12.61
N ALA A 45 1.60 13.47 12.90
CA ALA A 45 0.73 12.30 12.95
C ALA A 45 0.59 11.61 11.59
N LEU A 46 0.45 12.37 10.51
CA LEU A 46 0.42 11.84 9.15
C LEU A 46 1.73 11.15 8.78
N GLY A 47 2.87 11.75 9.10
CA GLY A 47 4.18 11.15 8.87
C GLY A 47 4.33 9.79 9.56
N ARG A 48 3.93 9.69 10.84
CA ARG A 48 3.94 8.42 11.58
C ARG A 48 3.02 7.37 10.94
N LEU A 49 1.79 7.76 10.55
CA LEU A 49 0.85 6.87 9.87
C LEU A 49 1.43 6.30 8.56
N LEU A 50 2.12 7.15 7.78
CA LEU A 50 2.74 6.75 6.53
C LEU A 50 3.96 5.83 6.74
N ASP A 51 4.77 6.09 7.77
CA ASP A 51 5.89 5.19 8.14
C ASP A 51 5.37 3.82 8.61
N ASP A 52 4.26 3.80 9.36
CA ASP A 52 3.57 2.58 9.77
C ASP A 52 3.12 1.77 8.56
N ILE A 53 2.49 2.43 7.58
CA ILE A 53 2.05 1.77 6.35
C ILE A 53 3.25 1.23 5.56
N LYS A 54 4.31 2.03 5.43
CA LYS A 54 5.54 1.63 4.77
C LYS A 54 6.14 0.38 5.41
N GLY A 55 6.30 0.37 6.74
CA GLY A 55 6.92 -0.74 7.46
C GLY A 55 6.14 -2.05 7.30
N ASN A 56 4.82 -2.00 7.51
CA ASN A 56 3.95 -3.18 7.36
C ASN A 56 3.85 -3.66 5.90
N ALA A 57 3.78 -2.73 4.94
CA ALA A 57 3.79 -3.09 3.52
C ALA A 57 5.12 -3.73 3.11
N ALA A 58 6.25 -3.20 3.57
CA ALA A 58 7.57 -3.74 3.28
C ALA A 58 7.76 -5.15 3.85
N SER A 59 7.34 -5.39 5.10
CA SER A 59 7.45 -6.73 5.72
C SER A 59 6.60 -7.79 5.01
N LEU A 60 5.49 -7.37 4.38
CA LEU A 60 4.61 -8.22 3.58
C LEU A 60 4.97 -8.25 2.09
N SER A 61 6.10 -7.64 1.71
CA SER A 61 6.58 -7.51 0.33
C SER A 61 5.57 -6.84 -0.63
N LEU A 62 4.78 -5.91 -0.11
CA LEU A 62 3.89 -5.05 -0.89
C LEU A 62 4.67 -3.81 -1.37
N GLY A 63 5.67 -4.03 -2.23
CA GLY A 63 6.72 -3.06 -2.57
C GLY A 63 6.18 -1.70 -3.04
N SER A 64 5.31 -1.67 -4.06
CA SER A 64 4.77 -0.42 -4.61
C SER A 64 3.98 0.40 -3.57
N LEU A 65 3.28 -0.28 -2.65
CA LEU A 65 2.56 0.35 -1.56
C LEU A 65 3.54 0.94 -0.52
N ALA A 66 4.58 0.18 -0.17
CA ALA A 66 5.62 0.62 0.76
C ALA A 66 6.38 1.85 0.23
N ASP A 67 6.77 1.81 -1.05
CA ASP A 67 7.49 2.89 -1.72
C ASP A 67 6.66 4.17 -1.80
N THR A 68 5.38 4.05 -2.15
CA THR A 68 4.48 5.20 -2.24
C THR A 68 4.26 5.84 -0.87
N ALA A 69 3.99 5.03 0.16
CA ALA A 69 3.88 5.52 1.53
C ALA A 69 5.18 6.20 2.00
N GLY A 70 6.34 5.63 1.65
CA GLY A 70 7.64 6.23 1.93
C GLY A 70 7.84 7.59 1.26
N ARG A 71 7.48 7.75 -0.02
CA ARG A 71 7.53 9.03 -0.74
C ARG A 71 6.62 10.09 -0.10
N MET A 72 5.40 9.70 0.27
CA MET A 72 4.49 10.60 1.00
C MET A 72 5.10 11.03 2.33
N SER A 73 5.67 10.08 3.07
CA SER A 73 6.26 10.35 4.38
C SER A 73 7.44 11.33 4.30
N MET A 74 8.29 11.17 3.28
CA MET A 74 9.36 12.12 2.98
C MET A 74 8.82 13.50 2.61
N LEU A 75 7.75 13.59 1.81
CA LEU A 75 7.17 14.87 1.41
C LEU A 75 6.54 15.62 2.59
N VAL A 76 5.87 14.91 3.51
CA VAL A 76 5.32 15.48 4.74
C VAL A 76 6.43 16.14 5.57
N ARG A 77 7.57 15.44 5.74
CA ARG A 77 8.70 15.91 6.56
C ARG A 77 9.66 16.86 5.85
N GLY A 78 9.73 16.80 4.52
CA GLY A 78 10.67 17.56 3.72
C GLY A 78 10.47 19.07 3.79
N GLY A 79 11.42 19.84 3.25
CA GLY A 79 11.27 21.28 3.10
C GLY A 79 10.26 21.67 2.02
N GLY A 80 9.92 22.96 1.94
CA GLY A 80 9.04 23.53 0.91
C GLY A 80 7.73 24.08 1.45
N GLY A 81 7.05 24.89 0.63
CA GLY A 81 5.79 25.53 1.00
C GLY A 81 4.63 24.53 1.14
N MET A 82 3.68 24.82 2.05
CA MET A 82 2.54 23.95 2.34
C MET A 82 1.72 23.60 1.09
N SER A 83 1.47 24.57 0.21
CA SER A 83 0.71 24.36 -1.03
C SER A 83 1.38 23.34 -1.97
N LEU A 84 2.72 23.35 -2.04
CA LEU A 84 3.47 22.38 -2.83
C LEU A 84 3.35 20.97 -2.22
N LYS A 85 3.46 20.87 -0.88
CA LYS A 85 3.28 19.60 -0.16
C LYS A 85 1.90 19.03 -0.39
N VAL A 86 0.84 19.83 -0.20
CA VAL A 86 -0.55 19.39 -0.41
C VAL A 86 -0.75 18.88 -1.83
N ARG A 87 -0.25 19.61 -2.84
CA ARG A 87 -0.32 19.17 -4.23
C ARG A 87 0.34 17.82 -4.45
N GLY A 88 1.60 17.67 -4.02
CA GLY A 88 2.33 16.41 -4.20
C GLY A 88 1.71 15.25 -3.39
N LEU A 89 1.15 15.54 -2.22
CA LEU A 89 0.45 14.53 -1.42
C LEU A 89 -0.83 14.06 -2.10
N ARG A 90 -1.60 14.94 -2.74
CA ARG A 90 -2.79 14.56 -3.53
C ARG A 90 -2.42 13.67 -4.73
N GLU A 91 -1.33 13.98 -5.44
CA GLU A 91 -0.84 13.15 -6.53
C GLU A 91 -0.43 11.74 -6.03
N LEU A 92 0.30 11.69 -4.91
CA LEU A 92 0.72 10.43 -4.30
C LEU A 92 -0.43 9.64 -3.65
N GLN A 93 -1.50 10.30 -3.19
CA GLN A 93 -2.71 9.63 -2.71
C GLN A 93 -3.38 8.80 -3.81
N GLY A 94 -3.47 9.35 -5.03
CA GLY A 94 -3.96 8.62 -6.19
C GLY A 94 -3.11 7.37 -6.45
N SER A 95 -1.79 7.52 -6.43
CA SER A 95 -0.84 6.41 -6.56
C SER A 95 -0.99 5.38 -5.44
N LEU A 96 -1.19 5.82 -4.21
CA LEU A 96 -1.35 4.94 -3.05
C LEU A 96 -2.61 4.08 -3.16
N LYS A 97 -3.72 4.68 -3.63
CA LYS A 97 -4.97 3.97 -3.88
C LYS A 97 -4.82 2.93 -5.00
N ILE A 98 -4.18 3.30 -6.11
CA ILE A 98 -3.92 2.39 -7.24
C ILE A 98 -3.08 1.19 -6.77
N ASN A 99 -2.01 1.44 -6.01
CA ASN A 99 -1.14 0.38 -5.49
C ASN A 99 -1.85 -0.51 -4.47
N TYR A 100 -2.74 0.07 -3.65
CA TYR A 100 -3.62 -0.69 -2.77
C TYR A 100 -4.56 -1.62 -3.54
N ASP A 101 -5.25 -1.11 -4.57
CA ASP A 101 -6.19 -1.91 -5.37
C ASP A 101 -5.48 -3.04 -6.12
N ALA A 102 -4.29 -2.76 -6.66
CA ALA A 102 -3.45 -3.77 -7.29
C ALA A 102 -3.02 -4.85 -6.28
N ALA A 103 -2.54 -4.45 -5.10
CA ALA A 103 -2.15 -5.38 -4.04
C ALA A 103 -3.33 -6.24 -3.57
N LEU A 104 -4.51 -5.64 -3.41
CA LEU A 104 -5.73 -6.35 -3.01
C LEU A 104 -6.16 -7.37 -4.08
N ARG A 105 -6.06 -7.02 -5.36
CA ARG A 105 -6.36 -7.94 -6.45
C ARG A 105 -5.38 -9.11 -6.47
N SER A 106 -4.08 -8.84 -6.37
CA SER A 106 -3.04 -9.87 -6.36
C SER A 106 -3.17 -10.80 -5.15
N ALA A 107 -3.42 -10.27 -3.96
CA ALA A 107 -3.53 -11.07 -2.74
C ALA A 107 -4.82 -11.92 -2.71
N ASN A 108 -5.89 -11.52 -3.42
CA ASN A 108 -7.11 -12.30 -3.59
C ASN A 108 -7.07 -13.30 -4.77
N THR A 109 -6.02 -13.29 -5.57
CA THR A 109 -5.89 -14.20 -6.72
C THR A 109 -4.94 -15.32 -6.33
N PRO A 110 -5.39 -16.58 -6.19
CA PRO A 110 -4.51 -17.70 -5.85
C PRO A 110 -3.36 -17.78 -6.87
N ASP A 111 -2.12 -17.95 -6.38
CA ASP A 111 -0.99 -18.19 -7.28
C ASP A 111 -1.26 -19.44 -8.14
N GLN A 112 -1.18 -19.32 -9.47
CA GLN A 112 -1.31 -20.44 -10.39
C GLN A 112 -0.07 -21.38 -10.38
N LEU A 113 0.91 -21.13 -9.52
CA LEU A 113 2.17 -21.88 -9.40
C LEU A 113 2.01 -23.23 -8.65
N GLY A 114 0.92 -23.94 -8.90
CA GLY A 114 0.72 -25.35 -8.54
C GLY A 114 0.58 -26.25 -9.76
N GLY A 115 1.00 -25.78 -10.94
CA GLY A 115 0.96 -26.51 -12.21
C GLY A 115 2.35 -26.81 -12.75
N ASP A 116 3.23 -27.36 -11.93
CA ASP A 116 4.41 -28.09 -12.39
C ASP A 116 4.27 -29.53 -11.87
N ASP A 117 3.60 -30.37 -12.65
CA ASP A 117 3.87 -31.80 -12.63
C ASP A 117 4.58 -32.15 -13.94
N PRO A 118 5.93 -32.22 -13.96
CA PRO A 118 6.68 -32.76 -15.08
C PRO A 118 6.83 -34.29 -14.97
N SER A 119 5.79 -35.00 -14.50
CA SER A 119 5.78 -36.46 -14.42
C SER A 119 4.68 -37.03 -15.31
N GLU A 120 5.06 -37.47 -16.51
CA GLU A 120 4.61 -38.68 -17.21
C GLU A 120 4.66 -38.49 -18.73
N GLY A 121 5.64 -39.13 -19.37
CA GLY A 121 5.75 -39.10 -20.82
C GLY A 121 6.97 -39.77 -21.44
N LYS A 122 7.52 -40.83 -20.85
CA LYS A 122 8.39 -41.78 -21.56
C LYS A 122 8.20 -43.19 -20.98
N PRO A 123 8.25 -44.25 -21.78
CA PRO A 123 7.59 -44.51 -23.07
C PRO A 123 6.72 -45.79 -22.97
N PRO A 124 6.07 -46.25 -24.05
CA PRO A 124 5.96 -47.70 -24.23
C PRO A 124 6.46 -48.17 -25.61
N VAL A 125 7.39 -49.13 -25.52
CA VAL A 125 7.90 -50.15 -26.49
C VAL A 125 8.55 -49.71 -27.79
#